data_AF-A0A8H7P6W1-F1
#
_entry.id   AF-A0A8H7P6W1-F1
#
_cell.length_a   1.000
_cell.length_b   1.000
_cell.length_c   1.000
_cell.angle_alpha   90.00
_cell.angle_beta   90.00
_cell.angle_gamma   90.00
#
_symmetry.space_group_name_H-M   'P 1'
#
loop_
_entity.id
_entity.type
_entity.pdbx_description
1 polymer ?
#
loop_
_entity_poly.entity_id
_entity_poly.type
_entity_poly.pdbx_seq_one_letter_code
_entity_poly.pdbx_strand_id
1 'polypeptide(L)'
;MNIYFAWSLPDQDALMHQAMLDSAGYLTQVAVSEGQDVGNVSLYPNYAIYDASIPRMYGDNLLALQTIKAQVDPENVMGLTGGWKF
;
A
#
# COMPACT_ATOMS: atom_id res chain seq x y z
N MET A 1 8.00 4.37 2.53
CA MET A 1 8.64 4.04 3.82
C MET A 1 8.50 2.55 4.03
N ASN A 2 9.54 1.84 4.47
CA ASN A 2 9.43 0.43 4.89
C ASN A 2 9.54 0.40 6.42
N ILE A 3 8.46 0.02 7.10
CA ILE A 3 8.42 -0.05 8.56
C ILE A 3 7.98 -1.46 8.94
N TYR A 4 8.69 -2.08 9.88
CA TYR A 4 8.43 -3.45 10.31
C TYR A 4 8.01 -3.46 11.77
N PHE A 5 6.89 -4.11 12.05
CA PHE A 5 6.37 -4.37 13.39
C PHE A 5 6.20 -5.89 13.54
N ALA A 6 6.47 -6.39 14.74
CA ALA A 6 6.21 -7.77 15.10
C ALA A 6 5.65 -7.82 16.52
N TRP A 7 4.62 -8.63 16.72
CA TRP A 7 3.97 -8.84 18.00
C TRP A 7 3.53 -10.29 18.12
N SER A 8 3.28 -10.76 19.35
CA SER A 8 3.01 -12.18 19.62
C SER A 8 1.54 -12.49 19.84
N LEU A 9 0.75 -11.52 20.30
CA LEU A 9 -0.64 -11.75 20.71
C LEU A 9 -1.61 -11.25 19.64
N PRO A 10 -2.49 -12.11 19.07
CA PRO A 10 -3.43 -11.69 18.02
C PRO A 10 -4.42 -10.59 18.44
N ASP A 11 -4.68 -10.44 19.74
CA ASP A 11 -5.53 -9.35 20.26
C ASP A 11 -4.89 -7.96 20.11
N GLN A 12 -3.61 -7.90 19.75
CA GLN A 12 -2.88 -6.66 19.45
C GLN A 12 -2.92 -6.27 17.97
N ASP A 13 -3.54 -7.06 17.08
CA ASP A 13 -3.53 -6.80 15.63
C ASP A 13 -4.00 -5.38 15.28
N ALA A 14 -5.12 -4.95 15.85
CA ALA A 14 -5.67 -3.61 15.62
C ALA A 14 -4.76 -2.51 16.17
N LEU A 15 -4.17 -2.73 17.35
CA LEU A 15 -3.24 -1.78 17.97
C LEU A 15 -1.98 -1.62 17.11
N MET A 16 -1.42 -2.72 16.63
CA MET A 16 -0.18 -2.72 15.84
C MET A 16 -0.43 -2.18 14.44
N HIS A 17 -1.58 -2.46 13.85
CA HIS A 17 -2.00 -1.84 12.59
C HIS A 17 -2.13 -0.31 12.70
N GLN A 18 -2.79 0.19 13.74
CA GLN A 18 -2.88 1.64 13.97
C GLN A 18 -1.49 2.26 14.20
N ALA A 19 -0.63 1.61 14.99
CA ALA A 19 0.73 2.07 15.23
C ALA A 19 1.57 2.15 13.94
N MET A 20 1.37 1.21 13.00
CA MET A 20 2.00 1.24 11.67
C MET A 20 1.55 2.46 10.87
N LEU A 21 0.24 2.74 10.82
CA LEU A 21 -0.34 3.88 10.11
C LEU A 21 0.14 5.22 10.69
N ASP A 22 0.07 5.37 12.01
CA ASP A 22 0.49 6.59 12.71
C ASP A 22 1.99 6.86 12.51
N SER A 23 2.82 5.82 12.62
CA SER A 23 4.26 5.92 12.42
C SER A 23 4.61 6.31 10.99
N ALA A 24 3.95 5.69 9.99
CA ALA A 24 4.17 6.02 8.59
C ALA A 24 3.75 7.47 8.27
N GLY A 25 2.58 7.90 8.77
CA GLY A 25 2.09 9.26 8.59
C GLY A 25 3.01 10.30 9.21
N TYR A 26 3.45 10.08 10.46
CA TYR A 26 4.34 10.99 11.16
C TYR A 26 5.70 11.11 10.46
N LEU A 27 6.33 9.99 10.09
CA LEU A 27 7.62 10.02 9.40
C LEU A 27 7.53 10.70 8.02
N THR A 28 6.43 10.50 7.29
CA THR A 28 6.18 11.23 6.04
C THR A 28 6.04 12.73 6.30
N GLN A 29 5.34 13.14 7.35
CA GLN A 29 5.20 14.54 7.73
C GLN A 29 6.55 15.18 8.07
N VAL A 30 7.39 14.49 8.86
CA VAL A 30 8.74 14.94 9.19
C VAL A 30 9.58 15.11 7.92
N ALA A 31 9.63 14.10 7.06
CA ALA A 31 10.38 14.18 5.81
C ALA A 31 9.96 15.36 4.91
N VAL A 32 8.65 15.61 4.80
CA VAL A 32 8.12 16.77 4.07
C VAL A 32 8.52 18.08 4.74
N SER A 33 8.46 18.16 6.07
CA SER A 33 8.86 19.36 6.82
C SER A 33 10.36 19.69 6.68
N GLU A 34 11.18 18.66 6.44
CA GLU A 34 12.61 18.78 6.15
C GLU A 34 12.92 19.04 4.67
N GLY A 35 11.89 19.20 3.83
CA GLY A 35 12.03 19.60 2.42
C GLY A 35 12.08 18.44 1.42
N GLN A 36 11.77 17.21 1.83
CA GLN A 36 11.68 16.07 0.91
C GLN A 36 10.32 16.04 0.19
N ASP A 37 10.34 15.86 -1.13
CA ASP A 37 9.13 15.72 -1.94
C ASP A 37 8.60 14.26 -1.92
N VAL A 38 8.08 13.85 -0.76
CA VAL A 38 7.59 12.48 -0.53
C VAL A 38 6.12 12.42 -0.09
N GLY A 39 5.45 13.57 0.03
CA GLY A 39 4.05 13.62 0.47
C GLY A 39 3.10 12.89 -0.49
N ASN A 40 3.37 12.97 -1.79
CA ASN A 40 2.47 12.46 -2.83
C ASN A 40 3.05 11.34 -3.69
N VAL A 41 4.26 10.83 -3.40
CA VAL A 41 4.83 9.71 -4.16
C VAL A 41 4.02 8.42 -3.99
N SER A 42 3.94 7.61 -5.06
CA SER A 42 3.27 6.32 -5.01
C SER A 42 3.89 5.38 -3.98
N LEU A 43 3.04 4.63 -3.27
CA LEU A 43 3.49 3.57 -2.37
C LEU A 43 3.99 2.37 -3.19
N TYR A 44 5.12 1.81 -2.77
CA TYR A 44 5.64 0.59 -3.37
C TYR A 44 4.81 -0.63 -2.90
N PRO A 45 4.13 -1.36 -3.82
CA PRO A 45 3.15 -2.38 -3.43
C PRO A 45 3.68 -3.51 -2.54
N ASN A 46 4.96 -3.86 -2.64
CA ASN A 46 5.56 -4.94 -1.84
C ASN A 46 5.78 -4.57 -0.36
N TYR A 47 5.68 -3.29 0.01
CA TYR A 47 5.83 -2.81 1.39
C TYR A 47 4.65 -1.94 1.84
N ALA A 48 3.56 -1.89 1.07
CA ALA A 48 2.38 -1.14 1.46
C ALA A 48 1.63 -1.85 2.61
N ILE A 49 1.16 -1.08 3.59
CA ILE A 49 0.28 -1.59 4.66
C ILE A 49 -1.00 -2.09 4.00
N TYR A 50 -1.55 -3.21 4.48
CA TYR A 50 -2.54 -4.03 3.75
C TYR A 50 -3.85 -3.31 3.36
N ASP A 51 -4.19 -2.20 4.02
CA ASP A 51 -5.37 -1.37 3.76
C ASP A 51 -5.06 -0.12 2.92
N ALA A 52 -3.83 0.01 2.42
CA ALA A 52 -3.46 1.06 1.48
C ALA A 52 -4.35 1.02 0.22
N SER A 53 -4.79 2.18 -0.22
CA SER A 53 -5.65 2.27 -1.40
C SER A 53 -4.88 1.96 -2.69
N ILE A 54 -5.52 1.24 -3.61
CA ILE A 54 -4.95 0.91 -4.93
C ILE A 54 -4.45 2.16 -5.69
N PRO A 55 -5.20 3.29 -5.75
CA PRO A 55 -4.71 4.49 -6.42
C PRO A 55 -3.44 5.07 -5.78
N ARG A 56 -3.23 4.86 -4.48
CA ARG A 56 -2.02 5.33 -3.80
C ARG A 56 -0.77 4.57 -4.24
N MET A 57 -0.93 3.35 -4.76
CA MET A 57 0.18 2.54 -5.30
C MET A 57 0.41 2.76 -6.79
N TYR A 58 -0.66 2.82 -7.59
CA TYR A 58 -0.54 2.80 -9.04
C TYR A 58 -0.80 4.17 -9.70
N GLY A 59 -1.43 5.11 -9.00
CA GLY A 59 -1.76 6.43 -9.52
C GLY A 59 -2.48 6.38 -10.87
N ASP A 60 -2.04 7.22 -11.79
CA ASP A 60 -2.61 7.34 -13.14
C ASP A 60 -2.44 6.07 -13.99
N ASN A 61 -1.52 5.17 -13.62
CA ASN A 61 -1.32 3.91 -14.33
C ASN A 61 -2.40 2.87 -14.02
N LEU A 62 -3.26 3.11 -13.02
CA LEU A 62 -4.27 2.14 -12.61
C LEU A 62 -5.18 1.72 -13.77
N LEU A 63 -5.68 2.68 -14.55
CA LEU A 63 -6.56 2.38 -15.69
C LEU A 63 -5.85 1.53 -16.76
N ALA A 64 -4.58 1.81 -17.02
CA ALA A 64 -3.78 1.05 -17.97
C ALA A 64 -3.59 -0.39 -17.49
N LEU A 65 -3.30 -0.59 -16.19
CA LEU A 65 -3.14 -1.90 -15.59
C LEU A 65 -4.45 -2.71 -15.60
N GLN A 66 -5.58 -2.07 -15.33
CA GLN A 66 -6.91 -2.70 -15.44
C GLN A 66 -7.21 -3.14 -16.88
N THR A 67 -6.85 -2.31 -17.86
CA THR A 67 -7.00 -2.63 -19.29
C THR A 67 -6.14 -3.83 -19.67
N ILE A 68 -4.87 -3.86 -19.24
CA ILE A 68 -3.96 -4.99 -19.48
C ILE A 68 -4.50 -6.27 -18.82
N LYS A 69 -4.97 -6.19 -17.58
CA LYS A 69 -5.57 -7.32 -16.88
C LYS A 69 -6.76 -7.89 -17.66
N ALA A 70 -7.68 -7.04 -18.13
CA ALA A 70 -8.83 -7.49 -18.91
C ALA A 70 -8.44 -8.16 -20.24
N GLN A 71 -7.31 -7.76 -20.84
CA GLN A 71 -6.80 -8.35 -22.08
C GLN A 71 -6.05 -9.68 -21.84
N VAL A 72 -5.26 -9.77 -20.77
CA VAL A 72 -4.36 -10.90 -20.50
C VAL A 72 -4.99 -11.97 -19.63
N ASP A 73 -5.86 -11.58 -18.69
CA ASP A 73 -6.55 -12.45 -17.72
C ASP A 73 -8.08 -12.22 -17.78
N PRO A 74 -8.72 -12.45 -18.94
CA PRO A 74 -10.15 -12.15 -19.14
C PRO A 74 -11.09 -12.99 -18.27
N GLU A 75 -10.66 -14.18 -17.86
CA GLU A 75 -11.41 -15.07 -16.96
C GLU A 75 -11.10 -14.81 -15.47
N ASN A 76 -10.25 -13.82 -15.18
CA ASN A 76 -9.87 -13.41 -13.84
C ASN A 76 -9.30 -14.57 -12.99
N VAL A 77 -8.51 -15.46 -13.60
CA VAL A 77 -7.85 -16.58 -12.92
C VAL A 77 -6.85 -16.05 -11.89
N MET A 78 -6.11 -14.99 -12.23
CA MET A 78 -5.20 -14.34 -11.28
C MET A 78 -5.96 -13.58 -10.18
N GLY A 79 -7.24 -13.28 -10.38
CA GLY A 79 -8.12 -12.79 -9.32
C GLY A 79 -8.33 -13.78 -8.17
N LEU A 80 -7.94 -15.04 -8.32
CA LEU A 80 -8.01 -16.06 -7.26
C LEU A 80 -6.76 -16.09 -6.37
N THR A 81 -5.69 -15.39 -6.73
CA THR A 81 -4.47 -15.30 -5.92
C THR A 81 -4.59 -14.25 -4.82
N GLY A 82 -3.59 -14.17 -3.94
CA GLY A 82 -3.43 -13.04 -3.01
C GLY A 82 -2.93 -11.77 -3.73
N GLY A 83 -2.63 -10.73 -2.96
CA GLY A 83 -2.10 -9.45 -3.45
C GLY A 83 -3.18 -8.41 -3.78
N TRP A 84 -2.73 -7.30 -4.36
CA TRP A 84 -3.56 -6.15 -4.72
C TRP A 84 -4.44 -6.47 -5.93
N LYS A 85 -5.75 -6.20 -5.82
CA LYS A 85 -6.74 -6.49 -6.88
C LYS A 85 -7.32 -5.19 -7.43
N PHE A 86 -7.40 -5.11 -8.75
CA PHE A 86 -7.95 -3.99 -9.51
C PHE A 86 -8.46 -4.44 -10.87
#